data_AF-A0A9W7J618-F1
#
_entry.id   AF-A0A9W7J618-F1
#
_cell.length_a   1.000
_cell.length_b   1.000
_cell.length_c   1.000
_cell.angle_alpha   90.00
_cell.angle_beta   90.00
_cell.angle_gamma   90.00
#
_symmetry.space_group_name_H-M   'P 1'
#
loop_
_entity.id
_entity.type
_entity.pdbx_description
1 polymer ?
#
loop_
_entity_poly.entity_id
_entity_poly.type
_entity_poly.pdbx_seq_one_letter_code
_entity_poly.pdbx_strand_id
1 'polypeptide(L)'
;MEVLNHRNLRQTDVWERVHIVYSLSKDLGLPGFRVGAIYSNDPVVVAAATKMSSFGLVSSQTQYLLSAMLSDKKFTEEYVSENHKRLRQQQRELVSGLGKAGINCLDSNAGLFCWVDMRHLLKSDTFEAEMELWKNIVYEVKLNISPGSSCHCVEPGWFRVCFANMSENTLQLAIKRLESFVGSVAINTRTHEELKSLRRKTRNNWVFRLSFQSFHDREQDDR
;
A
#
# COMPACT_ATOMS: atom_id res chain seq x y z
N MET A 1 -8.69 -23.56 11.31
CA MET A 1 -8.23 -24.91 11.73
C MET A 1 -8.13 -25.92 10.59
N GLU A 2 -8.68 -25.62 9.42
CA GLU A 2 -8.61 -26.48 8.24
C GLU A 2 -7.18 -26.91 7.86
N VAL A 3 -6.21 -25.98 7.92
CA VAL A 3 -4.79 -26.29 7.68
C VAL A 3 -4.24 -27.37 8.62
N LEU A 4 -4.66 -27.37 9.90
CA LEU A 4 -4.24 -28.39 10.85
C LEU A 4 -4.85 -29.76 10.54
N ASN A 5 -6.11 -29.76 10.08
CA ASN A 5 -6.79 -30.98 9.64
C ASN A 5 -6.12 -31.53 8.37
N HIS A 6 -5.86 -30.70 7.36
CA HIS A 6 -5.21 -31.11 6.11
C HIS A 6 -3.80 -31.65 6.33
N ARG A 7 -3.10 -31.17 7.36
CA ARG A 7 -1.77 -31.66 7.75
C ARG A 7 -1.80 -32.80 8.79
N ASN A 8 -2.97 -33.33 9.13
CA ASN A 8 -3.15 -34.40 10.12
C ASN A 8 -2.54 -34.10 11.51
N LEU A 9 -2.58 -32.84 11.95
CA LEU A 9 -1.90 -32.38 13.17
C LEU A 9 -2.74 -32.49 14.46
N ARG A 10 -3.93 -33.10 14.41
CA ARG A 10 -4.86 -33.18 15.56
C ARG A 10 -4.28 -33.88 16.78
N GLN A 11 -3.42 -34.87 16.57
CA GLN A 11 -2.80 -35.64 17.66
C GLN A 11 -1.42 -35.11 18.06
N THR A 12 -1.04 -33.93 17.56
CA THR A 12 0.24 -33.28 17.88
C THR A 12 0.03 -32.15 18.85
N ASP A 13 1.08 -31.80 19.58
CA ASP A 13 1.15 -30.64 20.47
C ASP A 13 0.93 -29.30 19.72
N VAL A 14 1.12 -29.26 18.39
CA VAL A 14 0.79 -28.10 17.55
C VAL A 14 -0.70 -27.78 17.55
N TRP A 15 -1.57 -28.79 17.74
CA TRP A 15 -3.03 -28.62 17.72
C TRP A 15 -3.54 -27.56 18.69
N GLU A 16 -2.93 -27.51 19.88
CA GLU A 16 -3.31 -26.59 20.97
C GLU A 16 -2.59 -25.24 20.86
N ARG A 17 -1.51 -25.15 20.08
CA ARG A 17 -0.68 -23.94 19.94
C ARG A 17 -1.06 -23.05 18.76
N VAL A 18 -2.20 -23.31 18.13
CA VAL A 18 -2.73 -22.50 17.02
C VAL A 18 -4.08 -21.92 17.43
N HIS A 19 -4.16 -20.60 17.36
CA HIS A 19 -5.32 -19.82 17.76
C HIS A 19 -5.74 -18.90 16.62
N ILE A 20 -7.03 -18.57 16.56
CA ILE A 20 -7.60 -17.69 15.53
C ILE A 20 -8.19 -16.47 16.22
N VAL A 21 -7.90 -15.29 15.66
CA VAL A 21 -8.56 -14.04 15.99
C VAL A 21 -9.45 -13.66 14.82
N TYR A 22 -10.70 -13.31 15.10
CA TYR A 22 -11.67 -12.92 14.08
C TYR A 22 -12.47 -11.69 14.53
N SER A 23 -13.00 -10.92 13.58
CA SER A 23 -13.85 -9.77 13.85
C SER A 23 -14.75 -9.45 12.66
N LEU A 24 -15.96 -8.99 12.95
CA LEU A 24 -16.94 -8.52 11.95
C LEU A 24 -16.67 -7.09 11.46
N SER A 25 -15.54 -6.50 11.84
CA SER A 25 -15.22 -5.10 11.58
C SER A 25 -14.94 -4.80 10.10
N LYS A 26 -14.52 -5.81 9.32
CA LYS A 26 -13.94 -5.60 7.99
C LYS A 26 -14.74 -6.29 6.89
N ASP A 27 -15.14 -7.52 7.11
CA ASP A 27 -15.93 -8.32 6.17
C ASP A 27 -17.40 -7.87 6.14
N LEU A 28 -18.05 -7.73 7.31
CA LEU A 28 -19.41 -7.19 7.42
C LEU A 28 -19.46 -5.66 7.42
N GLY A 29 -18.31 -4.99 7.57
CA GLY A 29 -18.26 -3.53 7.65
C GLY A 29 -18.89 -2.96 8.93
N LEU A 30 -18.82 -3.69 10.05
CA LEU A 30 -19.41 -3.29 11.34
C LEU A 30 -18.37 -2.94 12.42
N PRO A 31 -17.38 -2.07 12.16
CA PRO A 31 -16.33 -1.78 13.12
C PRO A 31 -16.87 -1.10 14.39
N GLY A 32 -17.95 -0.32 14.30
CA GLY A 32 -18.57 0.35 15.44
C GLY A 32 -19.26 -0.59 16.44
N PHE A 33 -19.58 -1.82 16.01
CA PHE A 33 -20.30 -2.79 16.85
C PHE A 33 -19.39 -3.59 17.79
N ARG A 34 -18.07 -3.44 17.64
CA ARG A 34 -17.06 -4.02 18.53
C ARG A 34 -17.16 -5.53 18.72
N VAL A 35 -17.45 -6.26 17.64
CA VAL A 35 -17.52 -7.73 17.68
C VAL A 35 -16.21 -8.36 17.25
N GLY A 36 -15.55 -9.00 18.20
CA GLY A 36 -14.36 -9.83 18.00
C GLY A 36 -14.55 -11.20 18.65
N ALA A 37 -13.80 -12.19 18.15
CA ALA A 37 -13.81 -13.54 18.68
C ALA A 37 -12.39 -14.10 18.74
N ILE A 38 -12.12 -14.88 19.79
CA ILE A 38 -10.95 -15.74 19.92
C ILE A 38 -11.45 -17.18 19.78
N TYR A 39 -10.78 -17.94 18.93
CA TYR A 39 -11.00 -19.37 18.82
C TYR A 39 -9.67 -20.09 19.13
N SER A 40 -9.71 -21.03 20.06
CA SER A 40 -8.55 -21.81 20.48
C SER A 40 -8.98 -23.25 20.77
N ASN A 41 -8.13 -24.21 20.45
CA ASN A 41 -8.29 -25.59 20.89
C ASN A 41 -7.76 -25.83 22.32
N ASP A 42 -6.85 -24.98 22.79
CA ASP A 42 -6.32 -25.06 24.15
C ASP A 42 -7.38 -24.56 25.15
N PRO A 43 -7.91 -25.43 26.04
CA PRO A 43 -8.92 -25.05 27.01
C PRO A 43 -8.42 -24.07 28.07
N VAL A 44 -7.12 -24.05 28.37
CA VAL A 44 -6.50 -23.09 29.29
C VAL A 44 -6.56 -21.69 28.68
N VAL A 45 -6.23 -21.56 27.39
CA VAL A 45 -6.35 -20.30 26.66
C VAL A 45 -7.80 -19.84 26.59
N VAL A 46 -8.75 -20.74 26.31
CA VAL A 46 -10.19 -20.41 26.31
C VAL A 46 -10.62 -19.88 27.67
N ALA A 47 -10.31 -20.58 28.76
CA ALA A 47 -10.70 -20.18 30.10
C ALA A 47 -10.10 -18.83 30.52
N ALA A 48 -8.82 -18.60 30.22
CA ALA A 48 -8.16 -17.32 30.49
C ALA A 48 -8.77 -16.18 29.66
N ALA A 49 -8.96 -16.39 28.36
CA ALA A 49 -9.56 -15.39 27.46
C ALA A 49 -11.00 -15.03 27.87
N THR A 50 -11.81 -16.00 28.31
CA THR A 50 -13.17 -15.74 28.83
C THR A 50 -13.16 -14.89 30.10
N LYS A 51 -12.21 -15.11 31.02
CA LYS A 51 -12.07 -14.25 32.20
C LYS A 51 -11.65 -12.83 31.80
N MET A 52 -10.70 -12.70 30.88
CA MET A 52 -10.23 -11.42 30.37
C MET A 52 -11.28 -10.69 29.54
N SER A 53 -12.22 -11.38 28.88
CA SER A 53 -13.24 -10.73 28.06
C SER A 53 -14.19 -9.86 28.89
N SER A 54 -14.24 -10.03 30.21
CA SER A 54 -15.00 -9.16 31.13
C SER A 54 -14.66 -7.67 30.97
N PHE A 55 -13.44 -7.33 30.56
CA PHE A 55 -12.99 -5.94 30.33
C PHE A 55 -13.43 -5.37 28.97
N GLY A 56 -14.05 -6.17 28.11
CA GLY A 56 -14.38 -5.78 26.73
C GLY A 56 -15.51 -6.60 26.14
N LEU A 57 -16.56 -6.87 26.92
CA LEU A 57 -17.71 -7.65 26.46
C LEU A 57 -18.42 -6.94 25.31
N VAL A 58 -18.93 -7.74 24.37
CA VAL A 58 -19.82 -7.25 23.31
C VAL A 58 -21.16 -6.87 23.92
N SER A 59 -21.72 -5.72 23.52
CA SER A 59 -23.07 -5.30 23.94
C SER A 59 -24.10 -6.42 23.69
N SER A 60 -24.91 -6.75 24.70
CA SER A 60 -25.94 -7.79 24.57
C SER A 60 -26.98 -7.46 23.49
N GLN A 61 -27.28 -6.18 23.29
CA GLN A 61 -28.12 -5.71 22.20
C GLN A 61 -27.51 -6.05 20.83
N THR A 62 -26.21 -5.80 20.65
CA THR A 62 -25.48 -6.15 19.44
C THR A 62 -25.41 -7.67 19.24
N GLN A 63 -25.20 -8.44 20.31
CA GLN A 63 -25.23 -9.90 20.26
C GLN A 63 -26.58 -10.42 19.76
N TYR A 64 -27.69 -9.89 20.29
CA TYR A 64 -29.04 -10.28 19.87
C TYR A 64 -29.33 -9.93 18.40
N LEU A 65 -28.97 -8.72 17.97
CA LEU A 65 -29.14 -8.30 16.59
C LEU A 65 -28.37 -9.21 15.63
N LEU A 66 -27.10 -9.45 15.92
CA LEU A 66 -26.23 -10.24 15.05
C LEU A 66 -26.54 -11.72 15.10
N SER A 67 -27.02 -12.26 16.22
CA SER A 67 -27.47 -13.66 16.27
C SER A 67 -28.64 -13.88 15.33
N ALA A 68 -29.62 -12.96 15.27
CA ALA A 68 -30.72 -13.03 14.32
C ALA A 68 -30.23 -12.92 12.86
N MET A 69 -29.41 -11.90 12.56
CA MET A 69 -28.88 -11.67 11.21
C MET A 69 -27.98 -12.80 10.69
N LEU A 70 -27.08 -13.34 11.52
CA LEU A 70 -26.13 -14.40 11.13
C LEU A 70 -26.73 -15.81 11.16
N SER A 71 -27.91 -15.98 11.76
CA SER A 71 -28.65 -17.24 11.71
C SER A 71 -29.41 -17.41 10.39
N ASP A 72 -29.72 -16.32 9.68
CA ASP A 72 -30.30 -16.37 8.34
C ASP A 72 -29.24 -16.83 7.31
N LYS A 73 -29.31 -18.12 6.95
CA LYS A 73 -28.37 -18.73 6.01
C LYS A 73 -28.43 -18.14 4.62
N LYS A 74 -29.65 -17.82 4.14
CA LYS A 74 -29.83 -17.19 2.84
C LYS A 74 -29.13 -15.83 2.81
N PHE A 75 -29.34 -15.01 3.83
CA PHE A 75 -28.63 -13.74 3.96
C PHE A 75 -27.10 -13.93 3.97
N THR A 76 -26.57 -14.86 4.78
CA THR A 76 -25.11 -15.01 4.89
C THR A 76 -24.45 -15.48 3.58
N GLU A 77 -25.09 -16.40 2.85
CA GLU A 77 -24.57 -16.90 1.57
C GLU A 77 -24.60 -15.82 0.49
N GLU A 78 -25.72 -15.09 0.38
CA GLU A 78 -25.88 -13.96 -0.54
C GLU A 78 -24.89 -12.85 -0.22
N TYR A 79 -24.71 -12.51 1.07
CA TYR A 79 -23.79 -11.48 1.51
C TYR A 79 -22.35 -11.81 1.11
N VAL A 80 -21.87 -13.02 1.39
CA VAL A 80 -20.50 -13.42 1.06
C VAL A 80 -20.26 -13.37 -0.44
N SER A 81 -21.19 -13.92 -1.23
CA SER A 81 -21.10 -13.93 -2.70
C SER A 81 -21.04 -12.51 -3.28
N GLU A 82 -21.97 -11.65 -2.86
CA GLU A 82 -22.07 -10.28 -3.38
C GLU A 82 -20.90 -9.40 -2.87
N ASN A 83 -20.46 -9.58 -1.63
CA ASN A 83 -19.31 -8.86 -1.08
C ASN A 83 -18.02 -9.20 -1.87
N HIS A 84 -17.76 -10.48 -2.15
CA HIS A 84 -16.64 -10.90 -2.98
C HIS A 84 -16.70 -10.30 -4.38
N LYS A 85 -17.88 -10.31 -5.02
CA LYS A 85 -18.08 -9.74 -6.35
C LYS A 85 -17.77 -8.24 -6.38
N ARG A 86 -18.30 -7.47 -5.41
CA ARG A 86 -18.11 -6.02 -5.34
C ARG A 86 -16.66 -5.64 -5.01
N LEU A 87 -16.03 -6.32 -4.06
CA LEU A 87 -14.62 -6.09 -3.72
C LEU A 87 -13.71 -6.38 -4.90
N ARG A 88 -13.94 -7.48 -5.62
CA ARG A 88 -13.18 -7.81 -6.84
C ARG A 88 -13.34 -6.73 -7.92
N GLN A 89 -14.55 -6.22 -8.12
CA GLN A 89 -14.78 -5.16 -9.10
C GLN A 89 -14.02 -3.87 -8.74
N GLN A 90 -14.14 -3.41 -7.49
CA GLN A 90 -13.44 -2.21 -7.01
C GLN A 90 -11.92 -2.36 -7.06
N GLN A 91 -11.38 -3.53 -6.65
CA GLN A 91 -9.96 -3.82 -6.76
C GLN A 91 -9.47 -3.76 -8.21
N ARG A 92 -10.21 -4.36 -9.15
CA ARG A 92 -9.87 -4.33 -10.57
C ARG A 92 -9.84 -2.92 -11.14
N GLU A 93 -10.80 -2.09 -10.76
CA GLU A 93 -10.84 -0.68 -11.20
C GLU A 93 -9.63 0.08 -10.67
N LEU A 94 -9.27 -0.08 -9.39
CA LEU A 94 -8.07 0.52 -8.83
C LEU A 94 -6.81 0.05 -9.55
N VAL A 95 -6.61 -1.27 -9.69
CA VAL A 95 -5.39 -1.84 -10.30
C VAL A 95 -5.27 -1.43 -11.77
N SER A 96 -6.36 -1.50 -12.55
CA SER A 96 -6.38 -1.08 -13.95
C SER A 96 -6.10 0.42 -14.10
N GLY A 97 -6.71 1.24 -13.25
CA GLY A 97 -6.48 2.69 -13.24
C GLY A 97 -5.06 3.07 -12.90
N LEU A 98 -4.48 2.45 -11.85
CA LEU A 98 -3.07 2.65 -11.49
C LEU A 98 -2.13 2.19 -12.59
N GLY A 99 -2.43 1.05 -13.24
CA GLY A 99 -1.63 0.53 -14.36
C GLY A 99 -1.58 1.50 -15.54
N LYS A 100 -2.68 2.20 -15.86
CA LYS A 100 -2.70 3.27 -16.88
C LYS A 100 -1.82 4.47 -16.52
N ALA A 101 -1.69 4.76 -15.23
CA ALA A 101 -0.78 5.77 -14.71
C ALA A 101 0.69 5.29 -14.60
N GLY A 102 1.00 4.07 -15.04
CA GLY A 102 2.34 3.48 -14.94
C GLY A 102 2.70 2.97 -13.54
N ILE A 103 1.71 2.82 -12.65
CA ILE A 103 1.90 2.37 -11.27
C ILE A 103 1.43 0.91 -11.14
N ASN A 104 2.32 0.05 -10.69
CA ASN A 104 2.02 -1.37 -10.48
C ASN A 104 1.53 -1.65 -9.06
N CYS A 105 0.85 -2.78 -8.88
CA CYS A 105 0.44 -3.30 -7.57
C CYS A 105 1.03 -4.70 -7.39
N LEU A 106 1.29 -5.08 -6.13
CA LEU A 106 1.51 -6.48 -5.79
C LEU A 106 0.22 -7.27 -6.06
N ASP A 107 0.35 -8.39 -6.75
CA ASP A 107 -0.78 -9.29 -7.04
C ASP A 107 -1.42 -9.76 -5.73
N SER A 108 -2.71 -9.48 -5.59
CA SER A 108 -3.48 -9.82 -4.40
C SER A 108 -4.89 -10.30 -4.78
N ASN A 109 -5.48 -11.13 -3.92
CA ASN A 109 -6.80 -11.73 -4.12
C ASN A 109 -7.76 -11.49 -2.94
N ALA A 110 -7.35 -10.69 -1.95
CA ALA A 110 -8.10 -10.45 -0.72
C ALA A 110 -7.78 -9.08 -0.12
N GLY A 111 -8.59 -8.68 0.86
CA GLY A 111 -8.44 -7.42 1.58
C GLY A 111 -9.31 -6.30 1.04
N LEU A 112 -9.10 -5.11 1.60
CA LEU A 112 -9.85 -3.89 1.29
C LEU A 112 -8.94 -2.80 0.69
N PHE A 113 -7.74 -3.21 0.26
CA PHE A 113 -6.65 -2.36 -0.18
C PHE A 113 -5.72 -3.10 -1.15
N CYS A 114 -4.96 -2.34 -1.93
CA CYS A 114 -3.83 -2.84 -2.71
C CYS A 114 -2.51 -2.39 -2.08
N TRP A 115 -1.46 -3.19 -2.27
CA TRP A 115 -0.09 -2.83 -1.96
C TRP A 115 0.56 -2.35 -3.26
N VAL A 116 0.82 -1.05 -3.33
CA VAL A 116 1.10 -0.30 -4.56
C VAL A 116 2.59 0.03 -4.62
N ASP A 117 3.22 -0.26 -5.75
CA ASP A 117 4.64 -0.03 -6.00
C ASP A 117 4.85 1.32 -6.68
N MET A 118 5.37 2.28 -5.91
CA MET A 118 5.76 3.61 -6.39
C MET A 118 7.27 3.84 -6.28
N ARG A 119 8.08 2.78 -6.19
CA ARG A 119 9.55 2.89 -6.07
C ARG A 119 10.18 3.72 -7.19
N HIS A 120 9.67 3.59 -8.41
CA HIS A 120 10.10 4.35 -9.57
C HIS A 120 9.80 5.86 -9.51
N LEU A 121 8.95 6.30 -8.57
CA LEU A 121 8.64 7.72 -8.33
C LEU A 121 9.50 8.34 -7.23
N LEU A 122 10.31 7.53 -6.54
CA LEU A 122 11.23 8.04 -5.53
C LEU A 122 12.42 8.76 -6.17
N LYS A 123 12.89 9.83 -5.52
CA LYS A 123 14.14 10.51 -5.91
C LYS A 123 15.39 9.70 -5.57
N SER A 124 15.31 8.88 -4.54
CA SER A 124 16.34 7.97 -4.06
C SER A 124 15.70 6.80 -3.33
N ASP A 125 16.40 5.68 -3.24
CA ASP A 125 15.93 4.48 -2.54
C ASP A 125 16.09 4.63 -1.01
N THR A 126 15.34 5.58 -0.41
CA THR A 126 15.36 5.85 1.03
C THR A 126 13.96 6.17 1.57
N PHE A 127 13.75 5.98 2.88
CA PHE A 127 12.47 6.32 3.53
C PHE A 127 12.20 7.82 3.56
N GLU A 128 13.24 8.66 3.55
CA GLU A 128 13.06 10.11 3.42
C GLU A 128 12.42 10.48 2.09
N ALA A 129 12.84 9.82 0.99
CA ALA A 129 12.22 10.01 -0.32
C ALA A 129 10.79 9.45 -0.37
N GLU A 130 10.52 8.32 0.30
CA GLU A 130 9.14 7.80 0.47
C GLU A 130 8.25 8.83 1.16
N MET A 131 8.73 9.43 2.26
CA MET A 131 7.98 10.43 3.02
C MET A 131 7.81 11.75 2.26
N GLU A 132 8.78 12.14 1.41
CA GLU A 132 8.62 13.26 0.49
C GLU A 132 7.51 12.99 -0.53
N LEU A 133 7.56 11.84 -1.21
CA LEU A 133 6.53 11.43 -2.16
C LEU A 133 5.16 11.36 -1.48
N TRP A 134 5.07 10.77 -0.30
CA TRP A 134 3.85 10.69 0.50
C TRP A 134 3.26 12.08 0.79
N LYS A 135 4.09 13.04 1.21
CA LYS A 135 3.67 14.43 1.44
C LYS A 135 3.11 15.06 0.17
N ASN A 136 3.75 14.87 -0.97
CA ASN A 136 3.24 15.38 -2.25
C ASN A 136 1.89 14.76 -2.60
N ILE A 137 1.71 13.46 -2.37
CA ILE A 137 0.42 12.78 -2.56
C ILE A 137 -0.67 13.36 -1.63
N VAL A 138 -0.33 13.64 -0.37
CA VAL A 138 -1.29 14.23 0.59
C VAL A 138 -1.61 15.69 0.24
N TYR A 139 -0.60 16.52 -0.01
CA TYR A 139 -0.77 17.96 -0.12
C TYR A 139 -1.08 18.43 -1.55
N GLU A 140 -0.58 17.77 -2.59
CA GLU A 140 -0.80 18.16 -3.99
C GLU A 140 -1.91 17.31 -4.62
N VAL A 141 -1.81 15.98 -4.52
CA VAL A 141 -2.79 15.05 -5.11
C VAL A 141 -4.08 14.97 -4.27
N LYS A 142 -4.01 15.39 -3.00
CA LYS A 142 -5.13 15.38 -2.04
C LYS A 142 -5.66 13.98 -1.77
N LEU A 143 -4.76 12.99 -1.67
CA LEU A 143 -5.08 11.61 -1.33
C LEU A 143 -4.41 11.22 -0.02
N ASN A 144 -5.19 10.65 0.89
CA ASN A 144 -4.64 10.04 2.10
C ASN A 144 -4.41 8.54 1.86
N ILE A 145 -3.14 8.16 1.77
CA ILE A 145 -2.68 6.78 1.61
C ILE A 145 -1.65 6.47 2.70
N SER A 146 -1.40 5.19 3.00
CA SER A 146 -0.42 4.82 4.02
C SER A 146 0.94 4.54 3.38
N PRO A 147 2.04 5.21 3.80
CA PRO A 147 3.38 4.89 3.32
C PRO A 147 3.86 3.55 3.91
N GLY A 148 4.71 2.85 3.18
CA GLY A 148 5.18 1.50 3.51
C GLY A 148 5.90 1.42 4.84
N SER A 149 6.67 2.46 5.17
CA SER A 149 7.31 2.66 6.48
C SER A 149 6.34 2.59 7.66
N SER A 150 5.09 3.06 7.51
CA SER A 150 4.06 2.96 8.58
C SER A 150 3.61 1.52 8.84
N CYS A 151 3.90 0.60 7.93
CA CYS A 151 3.65 -0.83 8.08
C CYS A 151 4.96 -1.62 8.31
N HIS A 152 6.06 -0.92 8.64
CA HIS A 152 7.40 -1.50 8.79
C HIS A 152 7.89 -2.27 7.55
N CYS A 153 7.50 -1.81 6.36
CA CYS A 153 8.09 -2.34 5.12
C CYS A 153 9.60 -2.05 5.12
N VAL A 154 10.39 -3.05 4.72
CA VAL A 154 11.86 -2.96 4.71
C VAL A 154 12.41 -2.22 3.50
N GLU A 155 11.62 -2.12 2.43
CA GLU A 155 11.93 -1.39 1.21
C GLU A 155 11.08 -0.10 1.15
N PRO A 156 11.67 1.06 0.88
CA PRO A 156 10.90 2.28 0.68
C PRO A 156 10.14 2.26 -0.65
N GLY A 157 9.10 3.08 -0.77
CA GLY A 157 8.35 3.31 -2.02
C GLY A 157 7.11 2.45 -2.21
N TRP A 158 6.77 1.63 -1.22
CA TRP A 158 5.51 0.90 -1.19
C TRP A 158 4.43 1.71 -0.49
N PHE A 159 3.18 1.59 -0.95
CA PHE A 159 2.03 2.29 -0.36
C PHE A 159 0.81 1.41 -0.25
N ARG A 160 0.05 1.55 0.84
CA ARG A 160 -1.27 0.93 0.98
C ARG A 160 -2.37 1.89 0.52
N VAL A 161 -3.15 1.46 -0.46
CA VAL A 161 -4.28 2.23 -1.02
C VAL A 161 -5.58 1.44 -0.85
N CYS A 162 -6.49 1.96 -0.03
CA CYS A 162 -7.80 1.35 0.22
C CYS A 162 -8.80 1.68 -0.91
N PHE A 163 -9.67 0.72 -1.24
CA PHE A 163 -10.69 0.88 -2.30
C PHE A 163 -12.13 0.59 -1.83
N ALA A 164 -12.33 -0.01 -0.66
CA ALA A 164 -13.64 -0.54 -0.25
C ALA A 164 -14.56 0.45 0.49
N ASN A 165 -14.22 1.74 0.55
CA ASN A 165 -14.92 2.74 1.37
C ASN A 165 -15.41 3.98 0.61
N MET A 166 -15.35 3.95 -0.73
CA MET A 166 -15.70 5.10 -1.56
C MET A 166 -16.54 4.70 -2.77
N SER A 167 -17.20 5.67 -3.37
CA SER A 167 -17.92 5.44 -4.62
C SER A 167 -16.96 5.21 -5.78
N GLU A 168 -17.43 4.55 -6.83
CA GLU A 168 -16.67 4.37 -8.08
C GLU A 168 -16.22 5.72 -8.68
N ASN A 169 -17.09 6.72 -8.66
CA ASN A 169 -16.76 8.08 -9.12
C ASN A 169 -15.61 8.70 -8.32
N THR A 170 -15.61 8.50 -6.99
CA THR A 170 -14.53 8.98 -6.12
C THR A 170 -13.23 8.24 -6.40
N LEU A 171 -13.29 6.92 -6.60
CA LEU A 171 -12.13 6.10 -6.95
C LEU A 171 -11.53 6.54 -8.29
N GLN A 172 -12.35 6.74 -9.31
CA GLN A 172 -11.92 7.23 -10.63
C GLN A 172 -11.31 8.63 -10.55
N LEU A 173 -11.88 9.52 -9.74
CA LEU A 173 -11.30 10.84 -9.52
C LEU A 173 -9.93 10.75 -8.84
N ALA A 174 -9.76 9.87 -7.85
CA ALA A 174 -8.47 9.65 -7.20
C ALA A 174 -7.42 9.12 -8.19
N ILE A 175 -7.79 8.15 -9.03
CA ILE A 175 -6.92 7.62 -10.09
C ILE A 175 -6.50 8.74 -11.05
N LYS A 176 -7.44 9.54 -11.56
CA LYS A 176 -7.15 10.66 -12.48
C LYS A 176 -6.18 11.69 -11.87
N ARG A 177 -6.34 12.01 -10.59
CA ARG A 177 -5.43 12.93 -9.89
C ARG A 177 -4.03 12.35 -9.81
N LEU A 178 -3.90 11.07 -9.51
CA LEU A 178 -2.62 10.39 -9.44
C LEU A 178 -1.96 10.28 -10.82
N GLU A 179 -2.74 9.96 -11.86
CA GLU A 179 -2.27 9.94 -13.26
C GLU A 179 -1.71 11.31 -13.68
N SER A 180 -2.43 12.39 -13.38
CA SER A 180 -1.97 13.77 -13.63
C SER A 180 -0.66 14.09 -12.92
N PHE A 181 -0.53 13.63 -11.67
CA PHE A 181 0.68 13.81 -10.87
C PHE A 181 1.87 13.01 -11.42
N VAL A 182 1.69 11.75 -11.80
CA VAL A 182 2.78 10.97 -12.42
C VAL A 182 3.23 11.62 -13.74
N GLY A 183 2.29 12.11 -14.53
CA GLY A 183 2.59 12.86 -15.76
C GLY A 183 3.46 14.09 -15.51
N SER A 184 3.18 14.88 -14.46
CA SER A 184 3.97 16.06 -14.13
C SER A 184 5.37 15.71 -13.60
N VAL A 185 5.50 14.65 -12.78
CA VAL A 185 6.79 14.15 -12.30
C VAL A 185 7.67 13.70 -13.48
N ALA A 186 7.11 12.95 -14.44
CA ALA A 186 7.86 12.50 -15.61
C ALA A 186 8.40 13.66 -16.47
N ILE A 187 7.63 14.74 -16.64
CA ILE A 187 8.05 15.93 -17.38
C ILE A 187 9.18 16.66 -16.65
N ASN A 188 9.08 16.79 -15.32
CA ASN A 188 10.10 17.43 -14.50
C ASN A 188 11.43 16.65 -14.51
N THR A 189 11.39 15.32 -14.47
CA THR A 189 12.61 14.50 -14.55
C THR A 189 13.30 14.67 -15.91
N ARG A 190 12.55 14.63 -17.02
CA ARG A 190 13.10 14.83 -18.38
C ARG A 190 13.73 16.20 -18.57
N THR A 191 13.04 17.27 -18.18
CA THR A 191 13.58 18.63 -18.26
C THR A 191 14.84 18.80 -17.40
N HIS A 192 14.89 18.18 -16.22
CA HIS A 192 16.06 18.23 -15.36
C HIS A 192 17.26 17.43 -15.92
N GLU A 193 17.01 16.33 -16.62
CA GLU A 193 18.02 15.58 -17.38
C GLU A 193 18.52 16.34 -18.61
N GLU A 194 17.61 16.96 -19.38
CA GLU A 194 17.95 17.82 -20.52
C GLU A 194 18.83 18.99 -20.11
N LEU A 195 18.48 19.69 -19.02
CA LEU A 195 19.28 20.77 -18.43
C LEU A 195 20.65 20.30 -17.94
N LYS A 196 20.74 19.11 -17.32
CA LYS A 196 22.02 18.50 -16.95
C LYS A 196 22.87 18.17 -18.19
N SER A 197 22.26 17.64 -19.25
CA SER A 197 22.94 17.33 -20.51
C SER A 197 23.46 18.60 -21.19
N LEU A 198 22.66 19.67 -21.21
CA LEU A 198 23.03 20.97 -21.76
C LEU A 198 24.19 21.59 -21.00
N ARG A 199 24.15 21.58 -19.64
CA ARG A 199 25.28 22.01 -18.79
C ARG A 199 26.54 21.19 -19.02
N ARG A 200 26.42 19.88 -19.26
CA ARG A 200 27.57 19.01 -19.58
C ARG A 200 28.16 19.34 -20.96
N LYS A 201 27.32 19.60 -21.97
CA LYS A 201 27.74 20.10 -23.29
C LYS A 201 28.40 21.48 -23.20
N THR A 202 27.86 22.40 -22.41
CA THR A 202 28.49 23.73 -22.22
C THR A 202 29.81 23.64 -21.48
N ARG A 203 29.93 22.81 -20.44
CA ARG A 203 31.23 22.56 -19.77
C ARG A 203 32.24 21.95 -20.72
N ASN A 204 31.86 20.96 -21.53
CA ASN A 204 32.78 20.40 -22.53
C ASN A 204 33.21 21.46 -23.57
N ASN A 205 32.29 22.31 -24.04
CA ASN A 205 32.65 23.43 -24.94
C ASN A 205 33.56 24.47 -24.28
N TRP A 206 33.43 24.73 -22.98
CA TRP A 206 34.33 25.63 -22.23
C TRP A 206 35.70 24.99 -21.99
N VAL A 207 35.76 23.68 -21.75
CA VAL A 207 37.02 22.95 -21.52
C VAL A 207 37.83 22.78 -22.82
N PHE A 208 37.18 22.74 -23.99
CA PHE A 208 37.87 22.72 -25.29
C PHE A 208 38.30 24.09 -25.83
N ARG A 209 37.98 25.21 -25.15
CA ARG A 209 38.32 26.56 -25.62
C ARG A 209 39.50 27.22 -24.90
N LEU A 210 40.26 26.47 -24.11
CA LEU A 210 41.47 26.94 -23.40
C LEU A 210 42.78 26.30 -23.92
N SER A 211 42.76 25.70 -25.10
CA SER A 211 44.00 25.41 -25.82
C SER A 211 43.88 25.92 -27.25
N PHE A 212 44.89 26.70 -27.63
CA PHE A 212 45.26 27.21 -28.96
C PHE A 212 45.26 28.73 -29.15
N GLN A 213 46.47 29.18 -29.55
CA GLN A 213 46.96 30.47 -30.07
C GLN A 213 47.30 31.56 -29.05
N SER A 214 48.45 32.24 -29.05
CA SER A 214 49.87 32.12 -29.51
C SER A 214 50.48 33.53 -29.37
N PHE A 215 51.81 33.67 -29.54
CA PHE A 215 52.65 34.90 -29.55
C PHE A 215 53.23 35.30 -28.18
N HIS A 216 54.54 35.52 -28.01
CA HIS A 216 55.51 36.15 -28.90
C HIS A 216 56.95 35.62 -28.76
N ASP A 217 57.70 35.75 -29.86
CA ASP A 217 59.17 35.75 -29.98
C ASP A 217 59.90 36.57 -28.91
N ARG A 218 61.08 36.08 -28.51
CA ARG A 218 62.31 36.89 -28.36
C ARG A 218 63.54 36.03 -28.64
N GLU A 219 64.41 36.62 -29.45
CA GLU A 219 65.68 36.15 -29.99
C GLU A 219 66.78 35.85 -28.93
N GLN A 220 67.78 35.06 -29.36
CA GLN A 220 69.25 35.09 -29.10
C GLN A 220 69.76 35.55 -27.71
N ASP A 221 70.72 34.91 -27.04
CA ASP A 221 72.01 34.40 -27.53
C ASP A 221 72.69 33.54 -26.44
N ASP A 222 73.52 32.60 -26.89
CA ASP A 222 74.79 32.11 -26.33
C ASP A 222 74.97 31.57 -24.88
N ARG A 223 75.14 30.24 -24.84
CA ARG A 223 76.17 29.39 -24.16
C ARG A 223 75.63 28.24 -23.30
#